data_AF-A0A4Q2Z636-F1
#
_entry.id   AF-A0A4Q2Z636-F1
#
_cell.length_a   1.000
_cell.length_b   1.000
_cell.length_c   1.000
_cell.angle_alpha   90.00
_cell.angle_beta   90.00
_cell.angle_gamma   90.00
#
_symmetry.space_group_name_H-M   'P 1'
#
loop_
_entity.id
_entity.type
_entity.pdbx_description
1 polymer ?
#
loop_
_entity_poly.entity_id
_entity_poly.type
_entity_poly.pdbx_seq_one_letter_code
_entity_poly.pdbx_strand_id
1 'polypeptide(L)'
;IKGRGDAALLYGITQYERQGQTLKSVLNADTGKRDGQGWRVENARRFDIAAGTVTPLGSLRIADGVRPDQFTLSSVNADSLSFSELKEAIDDLRLAGRPTAALEGSLWHKLSGPLSSILMPLLGAVAAFGIARSGKLFVRAVIGMGLGFAYFVADNFAIAMGNLGAYPPFLAAWAPFLLFAMIGEAVLLRTEE
;
A
#
# COMPACT_ATOMS: atom_id res chain seq x y z
N ILE A 1 -2.77 -9.75 14.35
CA ILE A 1 -2.20 -11.10 14.15
C ILE A 1 -0.68 -11.00 14.23
N LYS A 2 0.01 -11.98 14.81
CA LYS A 2 1.49 -12.05 14.88
C LYS A 2 1.93 -13.47 14.50
N GLY A 3 3.01 -13.63 13.74
CA GLY A 3 3.49 -14.94 13.27
C GLY A 3 2.87 -15.36 11.93
N ARG A 4 3.30 -16.51 11.40
CA ARG A 4 2.97 -17.00 10.06
C ARG A 4 2.47 -18.45 10.09
N GLY A 5 1.64 -18.81 9.11
CA GLY A 5 1.12 -20.18 8.95
C GLY A 5 0.49 -20.70 10.24
N ASP A 6 0.86 -21.92 10.65
CA ASP A 6 0.37 -22.54 11.88
C ASP A 6 0.93 -21.90 13.16
N ALA A 7 1.98 -21.09 13.07
CA ALA A 7 2.54 -20.32 14.19
C ALA A 7 1.84 -18.96 14.40
N ALA A 8 0.80 -18.66 13.63
CA ALA A 8 0.06 -17.42 13.75
C ALA A 8 -0.74 -17.33 15.07
N LEU A 9 -0.66 -16.17 15.70
CA LEU A 9 -1.33 -15.79 16.94
C LEU A 9 -2.27 -14.60 16.68
N LEU A 10 -3.53 -14.77 17.04
CA LEU A 10 -4.57 -13.73 17.01
C LEU A 10 -4.68 -13.07 18.39
N TYR A 11 -5.03 -11.78 18.39
CA TYR A 11 -5.23 -10.98 19.60
C TYR A 11 -6.47 -10.10 19.41
N GLY A 12 -7.27 -9.90 20.48
CA GLY A 12 -8.44 -9.02 20.45
C GLY A 12 -9.50 -9.46 19.44
N ILE A 13 -9.90 -10.73 19.49
CA ILE A 13 -10.74 -11.38 18.50
C ILE A 13 -12.20 -11.02 18.76
N THR A 14 -12.94 -10.67 17.69
CA THR A 14 -14.38 -10.44 17.75
C THR A 14 -15.05 -11.19 16.59
N GLN A 15 -16.01 -12.05 16.92
CA GLN A 15 -16.82 -12.80 15.95
C GLN A 15 -18.28 -12.37 16.08
N TYR A 16 -18.90 -12.02 14.96
CA TYR A 16 -20.31 -11.65 14.88
C TYR A 16 -21.13 -12.84 14.42
N GLU A 17 -22.08 -13.31 15.22
CA GLU A 17 -23.02 -14.36 14.84
C GLU A 17 -24.32 -13.72 14.36
N ARG A 18 -24.64 -13.88 13.08
CA ARG A 18 -25.83 -13.30 12.44
C ARG A 18 -26.77 -14.37 11.93
N GLN A 19 -28.07 -14.10 12.01
CA GLN A 19 -29.12 -14.87 11.33
C GLN A 19 -29.81 -13.94 10.33
N GLY A 20 -29.54 -14.13 9.04
CA GLY A 20 -29.93 -13.18 8.00
C GLY A 20 -29.27 -11.81 8.23
N GLN A 21 -30.07 -10.75 8.26
CA GLN A 21 -29.59 -9.39 8.54
C GLN A 21 -29.51 -9.06 10.05
N THR A 22 -30.05 -9.93 10.91
CA THR A 22 -30.06 -9.69 12.36
C THR A 22 -28.81 -10.23 13.03
N LEU A 23 -28.18 -9.41 13.87
CA LEU A 23 -27.11 -9.84 14.76
C LEU A 23 -27.73 -10.54 15.97
N LYS A 24 -27.30 -11.77 16.27
CA LYS A 24 -27.81 -12.58 17.37
C LYS A 24 -26.88 -12.52 18.58
N SER A 25 -25.59 -12.68 18.34
CA SER A 25 -24.59 -12.66 19.41
C SER A 25 -23.27 -12.10 18.91
N VAL A 26 -22.45 -11.64 19.86
CA VAL A 26 -21.06 -11.24 19.62
C VAL A 26 -20.17 -12.07 20.54
N LEU A 27 -19.17 -12.73 19.98
CA LEU A 27 -18.16 -13.45 20.73
C LEU A 27 -16.87 -12.65 20.73
N ASN A 28 -16.33 -12.38 21.92
CA ASN A 28 -15.04 -11.73 22.11
C ASN A 28 -14.06 -12.72 22.74
N ALA A 29 -12.81 -12.72 22.31
CA ALA A 29 -11.75 -13.52 22.92
C ALA A 29 -10.42 -12.77 22.91
N ASP A 30 -9.56 -13.08 23.90
CA ASP A 30 -8.35 -12.29 24.13
C ASP A 30 -7.23 -12.72 23.18
N THR A 31 -7.04 -14.03 23.02
CA THR A 31 -6.01 -14.60 22.14
C THR A 31 -6.55 -15.80 21.36
N GLY A 32 -5.89 -16.13 20.24
CA GLY A 32 -6.25 -17.29 19.43
C GLY A 32 -5.05 -17.92 18.73
N LYS A 33 -5.03 -19.25 18.65
CA LYS A 33 -4.00 -20.03 17.97
C LYS A 33 -4.62 -20.98 16.94
N ARG A 34 -3.86 -21.32 15.91
CA ARG A 34 -4.31 -22.31 14.94
C ARG A 34 -4.53 -23.67 15.62
N ASP A 35 -5.66 -24.30 15.34
CA ASP A 35 -6.03 -25.62 15.87
C ASP A 35 -6.74 -26.43 14.77
N GLY A 36 -5.94 -27.16 13.99
CA GLY A 36 -6.41 -27.89 12.81
C GLY A 36 -6.97 -26.95 11.73
N GLN A 37 -8.24 -27.12 11.38
CA GLN A 37 -8.93 -26.30 10.38
C GLN A 37 -9.51 -25.00 10.96
N GLY A 38 -9.54 -24.85 12.28
CA GLY A 38 -10.10 -23.67 12.96
C GLY A 38 -9.08 -22.97 13.84
N TRP A 39 -9.60 -22.12 14.73
CA TRP A 39 -8.82 -21.32 15.65
C TRP A 39 -9.30 -21.57 17.06
N ARG A 40 -8.41 -22.07 17.92
CA ARG A 40 -8.69 -22.17 19.36
C ARG A 40 -8.47 -20.82 19.99
N VAL A 41 -9.52 -20.27 20.57
CA VAL A 41 -9.50 -18.96 21.24
C VAL A 41 -9.61 -19.12 22.74
N GLU A 42 -8.94 -18.25 23.48
CA GLU A 42 -8.87 -18.27 24.94
C GLU A 42 -9.65 -17.10 25.55
N ASN A 43 -10.18 -17.32 26.77
CA ASN A 43 -11.00 -16.35 27.52
C ASN A 43 -12.22 -15.82 26.74
N ALA A 44 -12.86 -16.69 25.96
CA ALA A 44 -14.00 -16.30 25.15
C ALA A 44 -15.22 -15.94 26.01
N ARG A 45 -15.88 -14.84 25.64
CA ARG A 45 -17.13 -14.35 26.23
C ARG A 45 -18.12 -14.11 25.11
N ARG A 46 -19.34 -14.63 25.24
CA ARG A 46 -20.44 -14.39 24.29
C ARG A 46 -21.44 -13.43 24.90
N PHE A 47 -21.76 -12.38 24.18
CA PHE A 47 -22.86 -11.48 24.49
C PHE A 47 -24.07 -11.84 23.61
N ASP A 48 -25.16 -12.28 24.23
CA ASP A 48 -26.43 -12.53 23.55
C ASP A 48 -27.27 -11.25 23.52
N ILE A 49 -27.65 -10.80 22.32
CA ILE A 49 -28.34 -9.53 22.13
C ILE A 49 -29.80 -9.59 22.58
N ALA A 50 -30.45 -10.76 22.45
CA ALA A 50 -31.85 -10.92 22.84
C ALA A 50 -32.00 -11.04 24.36
N ALA A 51 -31.08 -11.75 25.01
CA ALA A 51 -31.09 -11.91 26.46
C ALA A 51 -30.41 -10.73 27.20
N GLY A 52 -29.55 -9.97 26.53
CA GLY A 52 -28.76 -8.89 27.15
C GLY A 52 -27.73 -9.39 28.15
N THR A 53 -27.30 -10.66 28.03
CA THR A 53 -26.42 -11.32 28.99
C THR A 53 -25.06 -11.67 28.38
N VAL A 54 -24.03 -11.64 29.22
CA VAL A 54 -22.69 -12.12 28.87
C VAL A 54 -22.49 -13.49 29.50
N THR A 55 -22.13 -14.48 28.68
CA THR A 55 -21.78 -15.83 29.14
C THR A 55 -20.29 -16.09 28.91
N PRO A 56 -19.51 -16.42 29.95
CA PRO A 56 -18.13 -16.89 29.76
C PRO A 56 -18.14 -18.29 29.17
N LEU A 57 -17.40 -18.48 28.07
CA LEU A 57 -17.28 -19.77 27.37
C LEU A 57 -15.92 -20.43 27.59
N GLY A 58 -14.90 -19.69 28.04
CA GLY A 58 -13.56 -20.22 28.26
C GLY A 58 -12.80 -20.44 26.95
N SER A 59 -12.26 -21.65 26.74
CA SER A 59 -11.54 -22.02 25.52
C SER A 59 -12.45 -22.78 24.55
N LEU A 60 -12.56 -22.32 23.31
CA LEU A 60 -13.30 -23.01 22.25
C LEU A 60 -12.66 -22.83 20.88
N ARG A 61 -13.05 -23.67 19.92
CA ARG A 61 -12.64 -23.54 18.52
C ARG A 61 -13.69 -22.77 17.72
N ILE A 62 -13.23 -21.79 16.93
CA ILE A 62 -14.04 -20.98 16.04
C ILE A 62 -13.46 -20.95 14.63
N ALA A 63 -14.21 -20.35 13.70
CA ALA A 63 -13.72 -19.99 12.36
C ALA A 63 -13.12 -21.19 11.58
N ASP A 64 -13.79 -22.34 11.62
CA ASP A 64 -13.40 -23.51 10.85
C ASP A 64 -13.33 -23.17 9.35
N GLY A 65 -12.20 -23.48 8.72
CA GLY A 65 -11.92 -23.18 7.31
C GLY A 65 -11.28 -21.80 7.05
N VAL A 66 -11.23 -20.90 8.04
CA VAL A 66 -10.58 -19.59 7.87
C VAL A 66 -9.08 -19.76 7.99
N ARG A 67 -8.33 -19.52 6.92
CA ARG A 67 -6.88 -19.69 6.87
C ARG A 67 -6.12 -18.48 7.48
N PRO A 68 -4.87 -18.65 7.95
CA PRO A 68 -4.10 -17.55 8.54
C PRO A 68 -3.91 -16.35 7.59
N ASP A 69 -3.72 -16.61 6.30
CA ASP A 69 -3.58 -15.60 5.24
C ASP A 69 -4.85 -14.77 5.00
N GLN A 70 -6.02 -15.23 5.48
CA GLN A 70 -7.25 -14.46 5.43
C GLN A 70 -7.32 -13.39 6.53
N PHE A 71 -6.63 -13.55 7.66
CA PHE A 71 -6.53 -12.52 8.70
C PHE A 71 -5.53 -11.41 8.36
N THR A 72 -4.59 -11.68 7.44
CA THR A 72 -3.64 -10.69 6.91
C THR A 72 -4.31 -9.67 5.96
N LEU A 73 -5.64 -9.69 5.83
CA LEU A 73 -6.44 -8.63 5.21
C LEU A 73 -6.28 -7.25 5.89
N SER A 74 -5.62 -7.18 7.04
CA SER A 74 -5.04 -5.93 7.57
C SER A 74 -4.02 -5.39 6.57
N SER A 75 -4.48 -4.50 5.69
CA SER A 75 -3.74 -3.73 4.69
C SER A 75 -2.24 -3.64 4.97
N VAL A 76 -1.41 -4.29 4.15
CA VAL A 76 0.03 -4.04 4.15
C VAL A 76 0.23 -2.59 3.74
N ASN A 77 0.68 -1.75 4.67
CA ASN A 77 1.03 -0.37 4.38
C ASN A 77 2.47 -0.31 3.87
N ALA A 78 2.63 -0.21 2.55
CA ALA A 78 3.93 -0.19 1.89
C ALA A 78 4.84 0.95 2.38
N ASP A 79 4.27 2.09 2.79
CA ASP A 79 5.04 3.25 3.23
C ASP A 79 5.67 3.04 4.61
N SER A 80 5.04 2.20 5.45
CA SER A 80 5.55 1.87 6.79
C SER A 80 6.62 0.77 6.83
N LEU A 81 6.84 0.08 5.71
CA LEU A 81 7.79 -1.04 5.62
C LEU A 81 9.09 -0.61 4.96
N SER A 82 10.21 -1.19 5.40
CA SER A 82 11.46 -1.12 4.65
C SER A 82 11.34 -1.87 3.32
N PHE A 83 12.32 -1.66 2.42
CA PHE A 83 12.33 -2.34 1.12
C PHE A 83 12.33 -3.87 1.27
N SER A 84 13.13 -4.42 2.19
CA SER A 84 13.22 -5.86 2.43
C SER A 84 11.93 -6.43 3.03
N GLU A 85 11.35 -5.74 4.01
CA GLU A 85 10.09 -6.18 4.65
C GLU A 85 8.92 -6.13 3.66
N LEU A 86 8.86 -5.09 2.83
CA LEU A 86 7.83 -4.98 1.80
C LEU A 86 7.97 -6.08 0.74
N LYS A 87 9.21 -6.39 0.32
CA LYS A 87 9.48 -7.48 -0.61
C LYS A 87 9.03 -8.83 -0.02
N GLU A 88 9.36 -9.09 1.24
CA GLU A 88 8.95 -10.31 1.93
C GLU A 88 7.42 -10.41 2.07
N ALA A 89 6.75 -9.29 2.39
CA ALA A 89 5.28 -9.24 2.44
C ALA A 89 4.63 -9.47 1.07
N ILE A 90 5.24 -8.98 -0.02
CA ILE A 90 4.79 -9.25 -1.40
C ILE A 90 4.93 -10.74 -1.72
N ASP A 91 6.06 -11.35 -1.39
CA ASP A 91 6.30 -12.77 -1.64
C ASP A 91 5.29 -13.64 -0.87
N ASP A 92 5.02 -13.31 0.40
CA ASP A 92 4.01 -13.96 1.23
C ASP A 92 2.60 -13.89 0.59
N LEU A 93 2.20 -12.70 0.11
CA LEU A 93 0.90 -12.49 -0.53
C LEU A 93 0.79 -13.19 -1.88
N ARG A 94 1.88 -13.22 -2.66
CA ARG A 94 1.95 -13.91 -3.95
C ARG A 94 1.81 -15.43 -3.77
N LEU A 95 2.48 -16.01 -2.77
CA LEU A 95 2.34 -17.44 -2.42
C LEU A 95 0.90 -17.77 -1.96
N ALA A 96 0.23 -16.83 -1.31
CA ALA A 96 -1.19 -16.96 -0.95
C ALA A 96 -2.16 -16.75 -2.13
N GLY A 97 -1.66 -16.52 -3.35
CA GLY A 97 -2.48 -16.29 -4.54
C GLY A 97 -3.21 -14.95 -4.55
N ARG A 98 -2.71 -13.95 -3.83
CA ARG A 98 -3.34 -12.64 -3.69
C ARG A 98 -2.76 -11.63 -4.69
N PRO A 99 -3.55 -10.64 -5.14
CA PRO A 99 -3.04 -9.56 -5.98
C PRO A 99 -1.96 -8.74 -5.25
N THR A 100 -0.79 -8.59 -5.86
CA THR A 100 0.37 -7.88 -5.30
C THR A 100 0.77 -6.65 -6.10
N ALA A 101 0.13 -6.38 -7.25
CA ALA A 101 0.56 -5.35 -8.21
C ALA A 101 0.75 -3.97 -7.58
N ALA A 102 -0.17 -3.53 -6.71
CA ALA A 102 -0.06 -2.24 -6.01
C ALA A 102 1.19 -2.18 -5.10
N LEU A 103 1.43 -3.24 -4.32
CA LEU A 103 2.59 -3.33 -3.44
C LEU A 103 3.90 -3.42 -4.21
N GLU A 104 3.90 -4.15 -5.34
CA GLU A 104 5.04 -4.20 -6.26
C GLU A 104 5.34 -2.80 -6.83
N GLY A 105 4.30 -2.02 -7.14
CA GLY A 105 4.44 -0.65 -7.63
C GLY A 105 5.09 0.25 -6.58
N SER A 106 4.61 0.17 -5.33
CA SER A 106 5.24 0.85 -4.21
C SER A 106 6.68 0.40 -3.94
N LEU A 107 6.98 -0.88 -4.12
CA LEU A 107 8.35 -1.41 -3.97
C LEU A 107 9.30 -0.78 -5.00
N TRP A 108 8.89 -0.72 -6.26
CA TRP A 108 9.66 -0.03 -7.31
C TRP A 108 9.76 1.47 -7.05
N HIS A 109 8.70 2.09 -6.55
CA HIS A 109 8.69 3.51 -6.23
C HIS A 109 9.63 3.88 -5.07
N LYS A 110 9.88 2.96 -4.12
CA LYS A 110 10.95 3.16 -3.11
C LYS A 110 12.35 3.32 -3.73
N LEU A 111 12.56 2.84 -4.96
CA LEU A 111 13.81 3.01 -5.70
C LEU A 111 13.78 4.22 -6.63
N SER A 112 12.69 4.42 -7.37
CA SER A 112 12.60 5.53 -8.34
C SER A 112 12.32 6.88 -7.67
N GLY A 113 11.53 6.93 -6.60
CA GLY A 113 11.15 8.15 -5.89
C GLY A 113 12.34 9.01 -5.42
N PRO A 114 13.41 8.42 -4.82
CA PRO A 114 14.61 9.18 -4.48
C PRO A 114 15.33 9.80 -5.68
N LEU A 115 15.26 9.21 -6.88
CA LEU A 115 15.91 9.76 -8.08
C LEU A 115 15.26 11.08 -8.53
N SER A 116 14.01 11.32 -8.14
CA SER A 116 13.31 12.58 -8.39
C SER A 116 13.98 13.78 -7.73
N SER A 117 14.83 13.56 -6.72
CA SER A 117 15.69 14.60 -6.14
C SER A 117 16.69 15.18 -7.14
N ILE A 118 17.14 14.38 -8.12
CA ILE A 118 18.02 14.82 -9.22
C ILE A 118 17.20 15.50 -10.31
N LEU A 119 15.97 15.02 -10.52
CA LEU A 119 15.06 15.54 -11.54
C LEU A 119 14.63 16.99 -11.26
N MET A 120 14.39 17.35 -9.99
CA MET A 120 13.91 18.69 -9.63
C MET A 120 14.90 19.82 -10.03
N PRO A 121 16.21 19.73 -9.73
CA PRO A 121 17.22 20.65 -10.26
C PRO A 121 17.26 20.70 -11.79
N LEU A 122 17.12 19.55 -12.47
CA LEU A 122 17.10 19.48 -13.94
C LEU A 122 15.93 20.29 -14.51
N LEU A 123 14.72 20.09 -13.99
CA LEU A 123 13.54 20.86 -14.42
C LEU A 123 13.67 22.35 -14.10
N GLY A 124 14.31 22.69 -12.98
CA GLY A 124 14.69 24.05 -12.64
C GLY A 124 15.65 24.66 -13.67
N ALA A 125 16.68 23.91 -14.08
CA ALA A 125 17.63 24.32 -15.11
C ALA A 125 16.94 24.50 -16.47
N VAL A 126 16.01 23.62 -16.84
CA VAL A 126 15.19 23.74 -18.06
C VAL A 126 14.35 25.02 -18.05
N ALA A 127 13.69 25.32 -16.94
CA ALA A 127 12.93 26.56 -16.79
C ALA A 127 13.84 27.80 -16.78
N ALA A 128 15.03 27.68 -16.21
CA ALA A 128 15.99 28.77 -16.10
C ALA A 128 16.66 29.09 -17.44
N PHE A 129 17.17 28.09 -18.15
CA PHE A 129 18.07 28.28 -19.28
C PHE A 129 17.43 27.88 -20.61
N GLY A 130 16.50 26.94 -20.62
CA GLY A 130 15.96 26.35 -21.85
C GLY A 130 14.87 27.18 -22.55
N ILE A 131 13.87 27.66 -21.80
CA ILE A 131 12.60 28.12 -22.42
C ILE A 131 12.48 29.65 -22.52
N ALA A 132 13.11 30.41 -21.60
CA ALA A 132 12.95 31.87 -21.55
C ALA A 132 14.30 32.59 -21.42
N ARG A 133 14.91 32.91 -22.56
CA ARG A 133 16.20 33.62 -22.65
C ARG A 133 16.11 35.11 -22.29
N SER A 134 14.93 35.73 -22.43
CA SER A 134 14.70 37.14 -22.03
C SER A 134 14.56 37.26 -20.51
N GLY A 135 15.03 38.35 -19.89
CA GLY A 135 15.07 38.64 -18.43
C GLY A 135 13.75 38.63 -17.64
N LYS A 136 12.76 37.84 -18.05
CA LYS A 136 11.45 37.62 -17.43
C LYS A 136 11.56 36.59 -16.30
N LEU A 137 12.24 36.95 -15.22
CA LEU A 137 12.45 36.08 -14.05
C LEU A 137 11.15 35.44 -13.52
N PHE A 138 10.07 36.21 -13.44
CA PHE A 138 8.77 35.72 -12.96
C PHE A 138 8.21 34.59 -13.85
N VAL A 139 8.30 34.73 -15.17
CA VAL A 139 7.82 33.70 -16.11
C VAL A 139 8.60 32.40 -15.93
N ARG A 140 9.92 32.48 -15.74
CA ARG A 140 10.79 31.33 -15.47
C ARG A 140 10.43 30.62 -14.16
N ALA A 141 10.14 31.39 -13.11
CA ALA A 141 9.71 30.84 -11.83
C ALA A 141 8.37 30.09 -11.96
N VAL A 142 7.39 30.66 -12.67
CA VAL A 142 6.10 30.02 -12.93
C VAL A 142 6.25 28.74 -13.76
N ILE A 143 7.11 28.75 -14.79
CA ILE A 143 7.40 27.54 -15.59
C ILE A 143 8.05 26.46 -14.72
N GLY A 144 9.05 26.80 -13.91
CA GLY A 144 9.71 25.84 -13.02
C GLY A 144 8.74 25.20 -12.02
N MET A 145 7.89 26.03 -11.40
CA MET A 145 6.83 25.56 -10.51
C MET A 145 5.84 24.66 -11.26
N GLY A 146 5.43 25.06 -12.46
CA GLY A 146 4.52 24.28 -13.32
C GLY A 146 5.10 22.92 -13.73
N LEU A 147 6.39 22.86 -14.07
CA LEU A 147 7.07 21.60 -14.40
C LEU A 147 7.19 20.67 -13.19
N GLY A 148 7.56 21.20 -12.02
CA GLY A 148 7.61 20.42 -10.79
C GLY A 148 6.24 19.88 -10.40
N PHE A 149 5.19 20.71 -10.52
CA PHE A 149 3.81 20.29 -10.28
C PHE A 149 3.34 19.26 -11.32
N ALA A 150 3.66 19.43 -12.60
CA ALA A 150 3.31 18.49 -13.64
C ALA A 150 3.97 17.12 -13.39
N TYR A 151 5.23 17.09 -12.97
CA TYR A 151 5.89 15.84 -12.56
C TYR A 151 5.17 15.21 -11.36
N PHE A 152 4.89 15.99 -10.31
CA PHE A 152 4.16 15.49 -9.13
C PHE A 152 2.82 14.86 -9.50
N VAL A 153 2.03 15.50 -10.37
CA VAL A 153 0.74 14.97 -10.85
C VAL A 153 0.95 13.71 -11.68
N ALA A 154 1.90 13.71 -12.62
CA ALA A 154 2.18 12.55 -13.48
C ALA A 154 2.63 11.33 -12.65
N ASP A 155 3.46 11.55 -11.64
CA ASP A 155 3.98 10.53 -10.74
C ASP A 155 2.85 9.87 -9.93
N ASN A 156 2.05 10.69 -9.24
CA ASN A 156 0.90 10.20 -8.47
C ASN A 156 -0.15 9.53 -9.36
N PHE A 157 -0.39 10.06 -10.55
CA PHE A 157 -1.32 9.48 -11.51
C PHE A 157 -0.84 8.11 -12.00
N ALA A 158 0.44 7.96 -12.33
CA ALA A 158 1.00 6.68 -12.78
C ALA A 158 0.93 5.62 -11.68
N ILE A 159 1.25 5.98 -10.43
CA ILE A 159 1.09 5.09 -9.27
C ILE A 159 -0.37 4.69 -9.05
N ALA A 160 -1.31 5.64 -9.14
CA ALA A 160 -2.73 5.34 -9.03
C ALA A 160 -3.20 4.36 -10.12
N MET A 161 -2.77 4.56 -11.36
CA MET A 161 -3.06 3.66 -12.48
C MET A 161 -2.44 2.26 -12.30
N GLY A 162 -1.22 2.19 -11.75
CA GLY A 162 -0.59 0.93 -11.36
C GLY A 162 -1.37 0.19 -10.27
N ASN A 163 -1.86 0.92 -9.27
CA ASN A 163 -2.68 0.35 -8.18
C ASN A 163 -4.03 -0.19 -8.67
N LEU A 164 -4.61 0.42 -9.71
CA LEU A 164 -5.81 -0.06 -10.38
C LEU A 164 -5.55 -1.24 -11.34
N GLY A 165 -4.27 -1.63 -11.54
CA GLY A 165 -3.88 -2.69 -12.45
C GLY A 165 -3.91 -2.28 -13.93
N ALA A 166 -4.06 -0.98 -14.23
CA ALA A 166 -4.06 -0.49 -15.60
C ALA A 166 -2.65 -0.48 -16.21
N TYR A 167 -1.62 -0.26 -15.39
CA TYR A 167 -0.21 -0.30 -15.79
C TYR A 167 0.57 -1.39 -15.04
N PRO A 168 1.58 -2.00 -15.68
CA PRO A 168 2.54 -2.83 -14.98
C PRO A 168 3.21 -2.05 -13.83
N PRO A 169 3.42 -2.68 -12.65
CA PRO A 169 3.98 -2.00 -11.48
C PRO A 169 5.29 -1.26 -11.73
N PHE A 170 6.19 -1.87 -12.50
CA PHE A 170 7.46 -1.27 -12.89
C PHE A 170 7.25 0.02 -13.72
N LEU A 171 6.36 -0.03 -14.71
CA LEU A 171 6.09 1.13 -15.57
C LEU A 171 5.47 2.28 -14.77
N ALA A 172 4.52 1.97 -13.88
CA ALA A 172 3.88 2.94 -13.01
C ALA A 172 4.90 3.72 -12.15
N ALA A 173 5.94 3.05 -11.66
CA ALA A 173 6.96 3.66 -10.81
C ALA A 173 8.05 4.42 -11.57
N TRP A 174 8.40 4.01 -12.80
CA TRP A 174 9.56 4.55 -13.54
C TRP A 174 9.21 5.52 -14.66
N ALA A 175 8.06 5.34 -15.31
CA ALA A 175 7.69 6.13 -16.48
C ALA A 175 7.67 7.65 -16.23
N PRO A 176 7.12 8.16 -15.10
CA PRO A 176 7.10 9.60 -14.83
C PRO A 176 8.52 10.18 -14.75
N PHE A 177 9.41 9.54 -14.00
CA PHE A 177 10.80 9.97 -13.87
C PHE A 177 11.50 9.99 -15.24
N LEU A 178 11.45 8.88 -15.98
CA LEU A 178 12.13 8.75 -17.27
C LEU A 178 11.60 9.76 -18.30
N LEU A 179 10.28 9.96 -18.36
CA LEU A 179 9.66 10.91 -19.27
C LEU A 179 10.18 12.33 -19.03
N PHE A 180 10.15 12.78 -17.77
CA PHE A 180 10.57 14.14 -17.44
C PHE A 180 12.10 14.32 -17.53
N ALA A 181 12.87 13.27 -17.24
CA ALA A 181 14.32 13.29 -17.43
C ALA A 181 14.68 13.47 -18.92
N MET A 182 14.05 12.69 -19.81
CA MET A 182 14.25 12.81 -21.27
C MET A 182 13.81 14.16 -21.81
N ILE A 183 12.66 14.68 -21.34
CA ILE A 183 12.19 16.01 -21.73
C ILE A 183 13.18 17.08 -21.28
N GLY A 184 13.65 17.00 -20.03
CA GLY A 184 14.59 17.98 -19.50
C GLY A 184 15.92 17.98 -20.24
N GLU A 185 16.48 16.80 -20.50
CA GLU A 185 17.71 16.63 -21.28
C GLU A 185 17.55 17.15 -22.71
N ALA A 186 16.48 16.78 -23.42
CA ALA A 186 16.22 17.22 -24.78
C ALA A 186 16.09 18.74 -24.92
N VAL A 187 15.46 19.41 -23.94
CA VAL A 187 15.34 20.87 -23.94
C VAL A 187 16.69 21.54 -23.70
N LEU A 188 17.49 21.03 -22.77
CA LEU A 188 18.82 21.59 -22.50
C LEU A 188 19.75 21.46 -23.70
N LEU A 189 19.83 20.27 -24.30
CA LEU A 189 20.66 20.04 -25.50
C LEU A 189 20.27 20.95 -26.66
N ARG A 190 18.98 21.15 -26.90
CA ARG A 190 18.51 22.06 -27.96
C ARG A 190 18.85 23.53 -27.69
N THR A 191 19.11 23.89 -26.43
CA THR A 191 19.43 25.27 -26.05
C THR A 191 20.94 25.57 -26.13
N GLU A 192 21.78 24.54 -26.24
CA GLU A 192 23.23 24.68 -26.45
C GLU A 192 23.61 24.91 -27.92
N GLU A 193 22.73 24.56 -28.87
CA GLU A 193 22.82 24.86 -30.31
C GLU A 193 22.24 26.24 -30.67
#